data_AF-A0A2X2JX35-F1
#
_entry.id   AF-A0A2X2JX35-F1
#
_cell.length_a   1.000
_cell.length_b   1.000
_cell.length_c   1.000
_cell.angle_alpha   90.00
_cell.angle_beta   90.00
_cell.angle_gamma   90.00
#
_symmetry.space_group_name_H-M   'P 1'
#
loop_
_entity.id
_entity.type
_entity.pdbx_description
1 polymer ?
#
loop_
_entity_poly.entity_id
_entity_poly.type
_entity_poly.pdbx_seq_one_letter_code
_entity_poly.pdbx_strand_id
1 'polypeptide(L)'
;MIRIAVPALTEERRKERVKDVKKIGEEAKVSVRNIRRDMNDQLKKDEKNGDITEDELRSGTEDVQKATDNSIKEIDQMIADKEKDIMSV
;
A
#
# COMPACT_ATOMS: atom_id res chain seq x y z
N MET A 1 -1.35 -20.37 -33.54
CA MET A 1 -0.61 -20.15 -32.29
C MET A 1 0.40 -19.03 -32.55
N ILE A 2 0.37 -17.93 -31.80
CA ILE A 2 1.27 -16.78 -32.02
C ILE A 2 2.25 -16.72 -30.87
N ARG A 3 3.56 -16.69 -31.16
CA ARG A 3 4.63 -16.48 -30.17
C ARG A 3 5.18 -15.07 -30.33
N ILE A 4 5.18 -14.30 -29.26
CA ILE A 4 5.80 -12.96 -29.19
C ILE A 4 7.12 -13.13 -28.42
N ALA A 5 8.24 -12.84 -29.07
CA ALA A 5 9.53 -12.78 -28.40
C ALA A 5 9.67 -11.41 -27.74
N VAL A 6 9.77 -11.38 -26.40
CA VAL A 6 10.03 -10.16 -25.65
C VAL A 6 11.55 -10.02 -25.48
N PRO A 7 12.20 -9.00 -26.07
CA PRO A 7 13.63 -8.80 -25.89
C PRO A 7 13.95 -8.41 -24.44
N ALA A 8 15.12 -8.81 -23.95
CA ALA A 8 15.59 -8.41 -22.63
C ALA A 8 15.74 -6.88 -22.57
N LEU A 9 15.23 -6.29 -21.49
CA LEU A 9 15.40 -4.85 -21.24
C LEU A 9 16.88 -4.52 -21.01
N THR A 10 17.32 -3.39 -21.54
CA THR A 10 18.63 -2.80 -21.22
C THR A 10 18.68 -2.43 -19.74
N GLU A 11 19.89 -2.37 -19.17
CA GLU A 11 20.07 -2.00 -17.75
C GLU A 11 19.49 -0.61 -17.42
N GLU A 12 19.61 0.33 -18.36
CA GLU A 12 19.03 1.67 -18.24
C GLU A 12 17.51 1.64 -18.14
N ARG A 13 16.83 0.82 -18.96
CA ARG A 13 15.38 0.62 -18.88
C ARG A 13 14.96 -0.08 -17.60
N ARG A 14 15.75 -1.02 -17.07
CA ARG A 14 15.47 -1.65 -15.76
C ARG A 14 15.52 -0.62 -14.64
N LYS A 15 16.53 0.25 -14.63
CA LYS A 15 16.66 1.34 -13.64
C LYS A 15 15.50 2.33 -13.70
N GLU A 16 15.02 2.70 -14.89
CA GLU A 16 13.81 3.51 -15.04
C GLU A 16 12.59 2.82 -14.44
N ARG A 17 12.39 1.52 -14.72
CA ARG A 17 11.25 0.75 -14.18
C ARG A 17 11.29 0.62 -12.67
N VAL A 18 12.46 0.48 -12.06
CA VAL A 18 12.61 0.48 -10.59
C VAL A 18 12.15 1.82 -10.01
N LYS A 19 12.46 2.95 -10.65
CA LYS A 19 11.99 4.28 -10.20
C LYS A 19 10.46 4.37 -10.27
N ASP A 20 9.85 3.89 -11.36
CA ASP A 20 8.40 3.86 -11.51
C ASP A 20 7.74 3.04 -10.40
N VAL A 21 8.27 1.83 -10.12
CA VAL A 21 7.76 0.95 -9.05
C VAL A 21 7.82 1.63 -7.68
N LYS A 22 8.94 2.30 -7.36
CA LYS A 22 9.07 3.05 -6.10
C LYS A 22 8.07 4.19 -6.01
N LYS A 23 7.85 4.93 -7.10
CA LYS A 23 6.86 6.02 -7.14
C LYS A 23 5.45 5.50 -6.87
N ILE A 24 5.03 4.44 -7.56
CA ILE A 24 3.73 3.79 -7.35
C ILE A 24 3.59 3.29 -5.91
N GLY A 25 4.67 2.72 -5.37
CA GLY A 25 4.74 2.28 -3.98
C GLY A 25 4.48 3.39 -2.96
N GLU A 26 5.12 4.54 -3.13
CA GLU A 26 4.90 5.69 -2.26
C GLU A 26 3.49 6.27 -2.39
N GLU A 27 2.94 6.35 -3.62
CA GLU A 27 1.54 6.75 -3.85
C GLU A 27 0.56 5.81 -3.15
N ALA A 28 0.79 4.49 -3.22
CA ALA A 28 -0.02 3.49 -2.52
C ALA A 28 0.03 3.68 -0.99
N LYS A 29 1.22 3.91 -0.41
CA LYS A 29 1.34 4.19 1.03
C LYS A 29 0.62 5.47 1.43
N VAL A 30 0.68 6.52 0.61
CA VAL A 30 -0.07 7.77 0.86
C VAL A 30 -1.56 7.50 0.86
N SER A 31 -2.08 6.73 -0.10
CA SER A 31 -3.49 6.34 -0.15
C SER A 31 -3.92 5.59 1.12
N VAL A 32 -3.12 4.61 1.57
CA VAL A 32 -3.38 3.86 2.82
C VAL A 32 -3.44 4.79 4.03
N ARG A 33 -2.53 5.76 4.13
CA ARG A 33 -2.54 6.75 5.24
C ARG A 33 -3.75 7.67 5.20
N ASN A 34 -4.23 8.04 4.01
CA ASN A 34 -5.44 8.83 3.84
C ASN A 34 -6.67 8.05 4.30
N ILE A 35 -6.81 6.79 3.85
CA ILE A 35 -7.91 5.91 4.28
C ILE A 35 -7.92 5.73 5.79
N ARG A 36 -6.75 5.53 6.42
CA ARG A 36 -6.65 5.45 7.88
C ARG A 36 -7.21 6.70 8.56
N ARG A 37 -6.89 7.89 8.03
CA ARG A 37 -7.39 9.15 8.57
C ARG A 37 -8.91 9.25 8.42
N ASP A 38 -9.43 8.92 7.25
CA ASP A 38 -10.86 8.96 6.97
C ASP A 38 -11.64 7.99 7.87
N MET A 39 -11.11 6.77 8.09
CA MET A 39 -11.71 5.79 9.00
C MET A 39 -11.67 6.26 10.46
N ASN A 40 -10.55 6.83 10.92
CA ASN A 40 -10.46 7.37 12.29
C ASN A 40 -11.41 8.56 12.49
N ASP A 41 -11.56 9.42 11.49
CA ASP A 41 -12.50 10.54 11.54
C ASP A 41 -13.96 10.05 11.49
N GLN A 42 -14.25 8.95 10.79
CA GLN A 42 -15.56 8.31 10.79
C GLN A 42 -15.89 7.69 12.15
N LEU A 43 -14.99 6.90 12.73
CA LEU A 43 -15.19 6.30 14.06
C LEU A 43 -15.45 7.36 15.13
N LYS A 44 -14.75 8.50 15.08
CA LYS A 44 -15.00 9.63 15.99
C LYS A 44 -16.36 10.30 15.77
N LYS A 45 -16.90 10.28 14.55
CA LYS A 45 -18.26 10.79 14.28
C LYS A 45 -19.30 9.82 14.82
N ASP A 46 -19.10 8.52 14.60
CA ASP A 46 -20.00 7.47 15.05
C ASP A 46 -20.10 7.46 16.59
N GLU A 47 -18.98 7.68 17.30
CA GLU A 47 -18.98 7.83 18.76
C GLU A 47 -19.78 9.05 19.23
N LYS A 48 -19.60 10.20 18.57
CA LYS A 48 -20.37 11.43 18.87
C LYS A 48 -21.86 11.30 18.57
N ASN A 49 -22.22 10.50 17.57
CA ASN A 49 -23.60 10.21 17.22
C ASN A 49 -24.24 9.19 18.17
N GLY A 50 -23.44 8.51 19.00
CA GLY A 50 -23.88 7.43 19.87
C GLY A 50 -24.08 6.09 19.16
N ASP A 51 -23.58 5.97 17.92
CA ASP A 51 -23.66 4.73 17.12
C ASP A 51 -22.68 3.67 17.63
N ILE A 52 -21.57 4.10 18.25
CA ILE A 52 -20.56 3.23 18.89
C ILE A 52 -20.17 3.77 20.27
N THR A 53 -19.73 2.88 21.16
CA THR A 53 -19.21 3.22 22.50
C THR A 53 -17.73 3.62 22.47
N GLU A 54 -17.23 4.21 23.56
CA GLU A 54 -15.81 4.57 23.70
C GLU A 54 -14.87 3.34 23.62
N ASP A 55 -15.32 2.20 24.13
CA ASP A 55 -14.59 0.92 24.03
C ASP A 55 -14.53 0.39 22.59
N GLU A 56 -15.62 0.55 21.84
CA GLU A 56 -15.68 0.19 20.41
C GLU A 56 -14.83 1.14 19.56
N LEU A 57 -14.84 2.44 19.84
CA LEU A 57 -13.97 3.43 19.21
C LEU A 57 -12.49 3.06 19.40
N ARG A 58 -12.11 2.68 20.63
CA ARG A 58 -10.75 2.27 20.95
C ARG A 58 -10.34 1.01 20.19
N SER A 59 -11.19 -0.02 20.21
CA SER A 59 -10.93 -1.28 19.51
C SER A 59 -10.87 -1.07 17.99
N GLY A 60 -11.80 -0.32 17.42
CA GLY A 60 -11.82 0.02 15.99
C GLY A 60 -10.59 0.80 15.55
N THR A 61 -10.11 1.74 16.38
CA THR A 61 -8.87 2.48 16.09
C THR A 61 -7.64 1.57 16.10
N GLU A 62 -7.56 0.63 17.05
CA GLU A 62 -6.48 -0.37 17.08
C GLU A 62 -6.49 -1.28 15.85
N ASP A 63 -7.67 -1.72 15.41
CA ASP A 63 -7.80 -2.59 14.25
C ASP A 63 -7.50 -1.85 12.94
N VAL A 64 -7.94 -0.60 12.81
CA VAL A 64 -7.56 0.29 11.69
C VAL A 64 -6.04 0.48 11.66
N GLN A 65 -5.39 0.65 12.81
CA GLN A 65 -3.94 0.79 12.88
C GLN A 65 -3.23 -0.51 12.47
N LYS A 66 -3.66 -1.68 12.97
CA LYS A 66 -3.10 -2.98 12.56
C LYS A 66 -3.26 -3.23 11.06
N ALA A 67 -4.44 -2.95 10.50
CA ALA A 67 -4.71 -3.11 9.07
C ALA A 67 -3.82 -2.18 8.22
N THR A 68 -3.63 -0.94 8.67
CA THR A 68 -2.73 0.02 8.01
C THR A 68 -1.29 -0.49 8.02
N ASP A 69 -0.78 -0.94 9.17
CA ASP A 69 0.60 -1.40 9.32
C ASP A 69 0.87 -2.66 8.50
N ASN A 70 -0.09 -3.59 8.45
CA ASN A 70 0.00 -4.78 7.60
C ASN A 70 0.02 -4.39 6.11
N SER A 71 -0.87 -3.49 5.68
CA SER A 71 -0.92 -3.02 4.29
C SER A 71 0.38 -2.32 3.87
N ILE A 72 0.98 -1.51 4.75
CA ILE A 72 2.27 -0.86 4.47
C ILE A 72 3.37 -1.90 4.31
N LYS A 73 3.44 -2.91 5.18
CA LYS A 73 4.42 -4.00 5.06
C LYS A 73 4.26 -4.78 3.76
N GLU A 74 3.02 -5.09 3.36
CA GLU A 74 2.74 -5.78 2.11
C GLU A 74 3.17 -4.94 0.89
N ILE A 75 2.90 -3.64 0.91
CA ILE A 75 3.36 -2.72 -0.14
C ILE A 75 4.88 -2.69 -0.23
N ASP A 76 5.58 -2.59 0.91
CA ASP A 76 7.05 -2.60 0.94
C ASP A 76 7.62 -3.91 0.41
N GLN A 77 7.02 -5.05 0.78
CA GLN A 77 7.43 -6.36 0.30
C GLN A 77 7.21 -6.48 -1.22
N MET A 78 6.06 -6.07 -1.74
CA MET A 78 5.76 -6.10 -3.17
C MET A 78 6.72 -5.22 -3.99
N ILE A 79 7.09 -4.05 -3.48
CA ILE A 79 8.09 -3.17 -4.11
C ILE A 79 9.45 -3.86 -4.16
N ALA A 80 9.89 -4.44 -3.04
CA ALA A 80 11.18 -5.12 -2.95
C ALA A 80 11.27 -6.33 -3.89
N ASP A 81 10.22 -7.16 -3.91
CA ASP A 81 10.15 -8.32 -4.80
C ASP A 81 10.15 -7.88 -6.26
N LYS A 82 9.40 -6.82 -6.61
CA LYS A 82 9.37 -6.31 -7.98
C LYS A 82 10.67 -5.67 -8.41
N GLU A 83 11.36 -4.96 -7.52
CA GLU A 83 12.69 -4.40 -7.77
C GLU A 83 13.70 -5.52 -8.02
N LYS A 84 13.67 -6.58 -7.21
CA LYS A 84 14.51 -7.76 -7.40
C LYS A 84 14.24 -8.44 -8.74
N ASP A 85 12.98 -8.71 -9.07
CA ASP A 85 12.58 -9.34 -10.34
C ASP A 85 13.01 -8.52 -11.56
N ILE A 86 12.89 -7.19 -11.52
CA ILE A 86 13.31 -6.32 -12.61
C ILE A 86 14.83 -6.38 -12.81
N MET A 87 15.58 -6.52 -11.72
CA MET A 87 17.04 -6.55 -11.75
C MET A 87 17.61 -7.94 -12.03
N SER A 88 16.94 -9.01 -11.62
CA SER A 88 17.35 -10.39 -11.86
C SER A 88 16.93 -10.89 -13.24
N VAL A 89 17.85 -10.74 -14.21
CA VAL A 89 17.93 -11.55 -15.44
C VAL A 89 19.40 -11.82 -15.70
#